data_AF-A0A512D602-F1
#
_entry.id   AF-A0A512D602-F1
#
_cell.length_a   1.000
_cell.length_b   1.000
_cell.length_c   1.000
_cell.angle_alpha   90.00
_cell.angle_beta   90.00
_cell.angle_gamma   90.00
#
_symmetry.space_group_name_H-M   'P 1'
#
loop_
_entity.id
_entity.type
_entity.pdbx_description
1 polymer ?
#
loop_
_entity_poly.entity_id
_entity_poly.type
_entity_poly.pdbx_seq_one_letter_code
_entity_poly.pdbx_strand_id
1 'polypeptide(L)'
;MSAHAHPTQSAAFPGDRVVDQLMAVARNASLNIEEHDPIDYWYRLGQRNAYAHATAQLLAPELGHDPFTIAERITTALDAGTTDLRELRDAAYGARAVTTPPEPSIEWVGPKAFDAQHRNIRGVDRDYGMRWGPRSNQRISLRLDGDAATNGLLYAYDPTWQEYAVLSTSAPRAAVDRAFAHATDTDIHMPIETFVQLVGSYRAALECARRDPASVAEVQL
;
A
#
# COMPACT_ATOMS: atom_id res chain seq x y z
N MET A 1 42.08 23.00 -43.08
CA MET A 1 42.17 22.18 -41.86
C MET A 1 40.86 22.35 -41.11
N SER A 2 39.92 21.42 -41.22
CA SER A 2 38.66 21.47 -40.47
C SER A 2 38.50 20.15 -39.73
N ALA A 3 38.70 20.21 -38.41
CA ALA A 3 38.50 19.09 -37.51
C ALA A 3 36.99 18.92 -37.30
N HIS A 4 36.42 17.89 -37.92
CA HIS A 4 35.08 17.41 -37.56
C HIS A 4 35.16 16.73 -36.20
N ALA A 5 34.76 17.46 -35.14
CA ALA A 5 34.48 16.86 -33.85
C ALA A 5 33.35 15.84 -34.04
N HIS A 6 33.67 14.55 -33.89
CA HIS A 6 32.67 13.50 -33.76
C HIS A 6 31.97 13.66 -32.41
N PRO A 7 30.63 13.59 -32.35
CA PRO A 7 29.95 13.48 -31.07
C PRO A 7 30.35 12.15 -30.45
N THR A 8 31.03 12.22 -29.30
CA THR A 8 31.32 11.07 -28.46
C THR A 8 29.98 10.48 -28.01
N GLN A 9 29.55 9.39 -28.67
CA GLN A 9 28.47 8.56 -28.18
C GLN A 9 28.90 8.06 -26.79
N SER A 10 28.27 8.58 -25.74
CA SER A 10 28.48 8.11 -24.38
C SER A 10 28.03 6.65 -24.34
N ALA A 11 28.99 5.73 -24.38
CA ALA A 11 28.71 4.32 -24.21
C ALA A 11 28.21 4.12 -22.77
N ALA A 12 26.92 3.83 -22.61
CA ALA A 12 26.36 3.45 -21.33
C ALA A 12 27.22 2.33 -20.72
N PHE A 13 27.58 2.46 -19.45
CA PHE A 13 28.40 1.45 -18.80
C PHE A 13 27.65 0.11 -18.81
N PRO A 14 28.33 -1.05 -18.83
CA PRO A 14 27.67 -2.35 -18.78
C PRO A 14 26.66 -2.48 -17.62
N GLY A 15 26.90 -1.76 -16.52
CA GLY A 15 26.01 -1.64 -15.36
C GLY A 15 24.66 -1.00 -15.69
N ASP A 16 24.62 0.06 -16.51
CA ASP A 16 23.36 0.72 -16.90
C ASP A 16 22.42 -0.23 -17.64
N ARG A 17 22.99 -1.07 -18.51
CA ARG A 17 22.21 -2.04 -19.28
C ARG A 17 21.64 -3.14 -18.39
N VAL A 18 22.37 -3.57 -17.36
CA VAL A 18 21.90 -4.56 -16.40
C VAL A 18 20.82 -3.97 -15.50
N VAL A 19 21.00 -2.73 -15.05
CA VAL A 19 19.98 -1.98 -14.28
C VAL A 19 18.67 -1.87 -15.06
N ASP A 20 18.72 -1.43 -16.32
CA ASP A 20 17.53 -1.31 -17.17
C ASP A 20 16.86 -2.67 -17.40
N GLN A 21 17.63 -3.74 -17.57
CA GLN A 21 17.10 -5.09 -17.71
C GLN A 21 16.41 -5.57 -16.44
N LEU A 22 17.02 -5.40 -15.26
CA LEU A 22 16.43 -5.81 -13.99
C LEU A 22 15.14 -5.01 -13.71
N MET A 23 15.13 -3.70 -13.94
CA MET A 23 13.92 -2.89 -13.84
C MET A 23 12.83 -3.37 -14.81
N ALA A 24 13.20 -3.74 -16.04
CA ALA A 24 12.24 -4.25 -17.02
C ALA A 24 11.63 -5.59 -16.57
N VAL A 25 12.43 -6.48 -15.98
CA VAL A 25 11.91 -7.75 -15.43
C VAL A 25 11.02 -7.49 -14.21
N ALA A 26 11.43 -6.60 -13.29
CA ALA A 26 10.60 -6.22 -12.15
C ALA A 26 9.23 -5.69 -12.59
N ARG A 27 9.21 -4.78 -13.58
CA ARG A 27 7.99 -4.25 -14.18
C ARG A 27 7.14 -5.36 -14.82
N ASN A 28 7.76 -6.23 -15.62
CA ASN A 28 7.03 -7.30 -16.29
C ASN A 28 6.44 -8.29 -15.26
N ALA A 29 7.14 -8.57 -14.17
CA ALA A 29 6.60 -9.36 -13.06
C ALA A 29 5.40 -8.65 -12.42
N SER A 30 5.48 -7.33 -12.23
CA SER A 30 4.39 -6.51 -11.69
C SER A 30 3.14 -6.46 -12.59
N LEU A 31 3.31 -6.45 -13.91
CA LEU A 31 2.20 -6.38 -14.87
C LEU A 31 1.47 -7.69 -15.09
N ASN A 32 2.13 -8.82 -14.80
CA ASN A 32 1.58 -10.16 -14.98
C ASN A 32 1.21 -10.80 -13.64
N ILE A 33 0.85 -9.99 -12.65
CA ILE A 33 0.32 -10.50 -11.37
C ILE A 33 -1.14 -10.91 -11.62
N GLU A 34 -1.43 -12.21 -11.50
CA GLU A 34 -2.81 -12.68 -11.45
C GLU A 34 -3.34 -12.63 -10.01
N GLU A 35 -4.07 -11.56 -9.66
CA GLU A 35 -4.57 -11.33 -8.30
C GLU A 35 -5.46 -12.46 -7.74
N HIS A 36 -6.07 -13.26 -8.62
CA HIS A 36 -7.01 -14.32 -8.24
C HIS A 36 -6.34 -15.69 -8.08
N ASP A 37 -5.06 -15.83 -8.49
CA ASP A 37 -4.25 -17.02 -8.23
C ASP A 37 -3.24 -16.68 -7.12
N PRO A 38 -3.46 -17.12 -5.87
CA PRO A 38 -2.57 -16.77 -4.76
C PRO A 38 -1.15 -17.29 -4.98
N ILE A 39 -0.94 -18.38 -5.73
CA ILE A 39 0.40 -18.92 -5.98
C ILE A 39 1.14 -18.05 -6.99
N ASP A 40 0.50 -17.70 -8.10
CA ASP A 40 1.11 -16.79 -9.09
C ASP A 40 1.32 -15.39 -8.49
N TYR A 41 0.35 -14.87 -7.73
CA TYR A 41 0.47 -13.58 -7.03
C TYR A 41 1.76 -13.49 -6.19
N TRP A 42 1.96 -14.41 -5.24
CA TRP A 42 3.14 -14.38 -4.37
C TRP A 42 4.44 -14.63 -5.15
N TYR A 43 4.39 -15.49 -6.15
CA TYR A 43 5.55 -15.77 -6.99
C TYR A 43 5.98 -14.53 -7.78
N ARG A 44 5.03 -13.84 -8.43
CA ARG A 44 5.27 -12.63 -9.21
C ARG A 44 5.65 -11.44 -8.35
N LEU A 45 5.00 -11.27 -7.19
CA LEU A 45 5.35 -10.24 -6.22
C LEU A 45 6.77 -10.45 -5.66
N GLY A 46 7.11 -11.70 -5.32
CA GLY A 46 8.46 -12.07 -4.89
C GLY A 46 9.52 -11.81 -5.97
N GLN A 47 9.23 -12.17 -7.23
CA GLN A 47 10.09 -11.86 -8.37
C GLN A 47 10.29 -10.36 -8.54
N ARG A 48 9.20 -9.59 -8.57
CA ARG A 48 9.23 -8.13 -8.67
C ARG A 48 10.16 -7.52 -7.62
N ASN A 49 9.95 -7.87 -6.36
CA ASN A 49 10.73 -7.33 -5.24
C ASN A 49 12.20 -7.77 -5.29
N ALA A 50 12.47 -9.02 -5.69
CA ALA A 50 13.84 -9.50 -5.87
C ALA A 50 14.61 -8.72 -6.95
N TYR A 51 13.96 -8.44 -8.09
CA TYR A 51 14.59 -7.66 -9.16
C TYR A 51 14.76 -6.17 -8.80
N ALA A 52 13.80 -5.59 -8.07
CA ALA A 52 13.94 -4.25 -7.51
C ALA A 52 15.13 -4.16 -6.54
N HIS A 53 15.30 -5.15 -5.66
CA HIS A 53 16.45 -5.23 -4.75
C HIS A 53 17.78 -5.45 -5.47
N ALA A 54 17.82 -6.30 -6.49
CA ALA A 54 19.03 -6.50 -7.29
C ALA A 54 19.45 -5.20 -8.00
N THR A 55 18.47 -4.46 -8.53
CA THR A 55 18.68 -3.14 -9.13
C THR A 55 19.26 -2.17 -8.10
N ALA A 56 18.66 -2.11 -6.91
CA ALA A 56 19.10 -1.24 -5.84
C ALA A 56 20.52 -1.55 -5.34
N GLN A 57 20.91 -2.83 -5.27
CA GLN A 57 22.28 -3.21 -4.90
C GLN A 57 23.32 -2.73 -5.91
N LEU A 58 22.98 -2.67 -7.20
CA LEU A 58 23.87 -2.15 -8.24
C LEU A 58 23.99 -0.61 -8.16
N LEU A 59 22.90 0.08 -7.82
CA LEU A 59 22.86 1.54 -7.77
C LEU A 59 23.40 2.12 -6.45
N ALA A 60 23.31 1.39 -5.34
CA ALA A 60 23.68 1.88 -4.02
C ALA A 60 25.10 2.46 -3.91
N PRO A 61 26.16 1.86 -4.48
CA PRO A 61 27.50 2.42 -4.45
C PRO A 61 27.62 3.76 -5.18
N GLU A 62 26.88 3.92 -6.29
CA GLU A 62 26.92 5.14 -7.11
C GLU A 62 26.10 6.27 -6.47
N LEU A 63 24.98 5.93 -5.84
CA LEU A 63 24.06 6.90 -5.26
C LEU A 63 24.37 7.24 -3.79
N GLY A 64 25.22 6.45 -3.12
CA GLY A 64 25.52 6.64 -1.70
C GLY A 64 24.30 6.47 -0.78
N HIS A 65 23.29 5.72 -1.25
CA HIS A 65 22.05 5.45 -0.53
C HIS A 65 21.96 3.98 -0.14
N ASP A 66 21.18 3.70 0.91
CA ASP A 66 20.88 2.33 1.31
C ASP A 66 20.09 1.59 0.22
N PRO A 67 20.46 0.35 -0.15
CA PRO A 67 19.74 -0.44 -1.14
C PRO A 67 18.26 -0.65 -0.83
N PHE A 68 17.85 -0.71 0.44
CA PHE A 68 16.42 -0.86 0.77
C PHE A 68 15.65 0.40 0.39
N THR A 69 16.19 1.59 0.64
CA THR A 69 15.55 2.85 0.24
C THR A 69 15.40 2.97 -1.28
N ILE A 70 16.40 2.55 -2.04
CA ILE A 70 16.31 2.56 -3.51
C ILE A 70 15.28 1.53 -4.00
N ALA A 71 15.30 0.32 -3.42
CA ALA A 71 14.34 -0.73 -3.77
C ALA A 71 12.90 -0.31 -3.45
N GLU A 72 12.67 0.31 -2.28
CA GLU A 72 11.38 0.84 -1.86
C GLU A 72 10.84 1.87 -2.85
N ARG A 73 11.66 2.81 -3.33
CA ARG A 73 11.23 3.77 -4.37
C ARG A 73 10.79 3.07 -5.65
N ILE A 74 11.52 2.03 -6.07
CA ILE A 74 11.18 1.26 -7.27
C ILE A 74 9.88 0.50 -7.05
N THR A 75 9.71 -0.19 -5.92
CA THR A 75 8.48 -0.95 -5.63
C THR A 75 7.27 -0.03 -5.46
N THR A 76 7.42 1.12 -4.79
CA THR A 76 6.35 2.12 -4.67
C THR A 76 5.93 2.67 -6.03
N ALA A 77 6.87 2.90 -6.94
CA ALA A 77 6.53 3.32 -8.31
C ALA A 77 5.78 2.21 -9.07
N LEU A 78 6.16 0.95 -8.88
CA LEU A 78 5.47 -0.20 -9.48
C LEU A 78 4.07 -0.41 -8.88
N ASP A 79 3.91 -0.27 -7.57
CA ASP A 79 2.62 -0.32 -6.86
C ASP A 79 1.68 0.80 -7.33
N ALA A 80 2.23 1.96 -7.70
CA ALA A 80 1.48 3.06 -8.33
C ALA A 80 1.10 2.79 -9.81
N GLY A 81 1.44 1.63 -10.36
CA GLY A 81 1.10 1.24 -11.74
C GLY A 81 2.07 1.78 -12.80
N THR A 82 3.26 2.23 -12.40
CA THR A 82 4.26 2.74 -13.37
C THR A 82 4.68 1.66 -14.36
N THR A 83 4.53 1.95 -15.66
CA THR A 83 4.91 1.03 -16.76
C THR A 83 6.11 1.54 -17.58
N ASP A 84 6.46 2.82 -17.45
CA ASP A 84 7.61 3.41 -18.14
C ASP A 84 8.90 3.14 -17.36
N LEU A 85 9.88 2.54 -18.04
CA LEU A 85 11.22 2.30 -17.48
C LEU A 85 11.92 3.60 -17.10
N ARG A 86 11.67 4.69 -17.83
CA ARG A 86 12.27 5.99 -17.51
C ARG A 86 11.74 6.52 -16.19
N GLU A 87 10.45 6.35 -15.92
CA GLU A 87 9.85 6.78 -14.65
C GLU A 87 10.32 5.92 -13.47
N LEU A 88 10.51 4.60 -13.68
CA LEU A 88 11.14 3.73 -12.69
C LEU A 88 12.60 4.12 -12.41
N ARG A 89 13.31 4.55 -13.44
CA ARG A 89 14.66 5.10 -13.31
C ARG A 89 14.62 6.37 -12.48
N ASP A 90 13.80 7.35 -12.85
CA ASP A 90 13.65 8.60 -12.10
C ASP A 90 13.29 8.35 -10.62
N ALA A 91 12.45 7.35 -10.33
CA ALA A 91 12.14 6.93 -8.97
C ALA A 91 13.37 6.36 -8.23
N ALA A 92 14.13 5.46 -8.86
CA ALA A 92 15.34 4.87 -8.28
C ALA A 92 16.41 5.93 -7.94
N TYR A 93 16.63 6.88 -8.85
CA TYR A 93 17.58 8.00 -8.66
C TYR A 93 17.02 9.10 -7.73
N GLY A 94 15.75 9.03 -7.32
CA GLY A 94 15.12 10.02 -6.44
C GLY A 94 14.79 11.35 -7.13
N ALA A 95 14.75 11.39 -8.47
CA ALA A 95 14.55 12.59 -9.28
C ALA A 95 13.08 13.07 -9.33
N ARG A 96 12.12 12.22 -8.92
CA ARG A 96 10.70 12.58 -8.86
C ARG A 96 10.10 12.08 -7.56
N ALA A 97 9.73 13.00 -6.67
CA ALA A 97 8.75 12.71 -5.65
C ALA A 97 7.45 12.41 -6.38
N VAL A 98 7.10 11.13 -6.50
CA VAL A 98 5.71 10.74 -6.71
C VAL A 98 4.97 11.46 -5.59
N THR A 99 4.07 12.37 -5.96
CA THR A 99 3.19 13.03 -4.99
C THR A 99 2.22 11.97 -4.51
N THR A 100 2.70 11.14 -3.58
CA THR A 100 1.85 10.31 -2.75
C THR A 100 0.84 11.26 -2.12
N PRO A 101 -0.48 10.96 -2.21
CA PRO A 101 -1.43 11.59 -1.29
C PRO A 101 -0.85 11.45 0.12
N PRO A 102 -0.93 12.48 1.00
CA PRO A 102 -0.35 12.38 2.32
C PRO A 102 -0.81 11.06 2.95
N GLU A 103 0.14 10.18 3.24
CA GLU A 103 -0.16 8.96 3.98
C GLU A 103 -0.88 9.41 5.26
N PRO A 104 -2.03 8.79 5.60
CA PRO A 104 -2.63 9.05 6.88
C PRO A 104 -1.58 8.68 7.92
N SER A 105 -0.98 9.68 8.58
CA SER A 105 0.05 9.44 9.59
C SER A 105 -0.63 8.76 10.76
N ILE A 106 -0.50 7.43 10.84
CA ILE A 106 -1.05 6.65 11.92
C ILE A 106 -0.23 6.94 13.16
N GLU A 107 -0.87 7.54 14.18
CA GLU A 107 -0.24 7.78 15.47
C GLU A 107 -0.36 6.53 16.34
N TRP A 108 0.79 5.98 16.73
CA TRP A 108 0.89 4.85 17.65
C TRP A 108 1.07 5.37 19.08
N VAL A 109 0.25 4.85 20.00
CA VAL A 109 0.24 5.25 21.41
C VAL A 109 0.29 4.02 22.31
N GLY A 110 0.95 4.17 23.45
CA GLY A 110 1.02 3.10 24.45
C GLY A 110 -0.35 2.79 25.09
N PRO A 111 -0.49 1.63 25.76
CA PRO A 111 -1.78 1.14 26.28
C PRO A 111 -2.44 2.12 27.25
N LYS A 112 -1.65 2.80 28.10
CA LYS A 112 -2.17 3.77 29.06
C LYS A 112 -2.78 5.01 28.39
N ALA A 113 -2.17 5.48 27.30
CA ALA A 113 -2.67 6.63 26.55
C ALA A 113 -3.94 6.25 25.77
N PHE A 114 -3.93 5.08 25.13
CA PHE A 114 -5.11 4.52 24.47
C PHE A 114 -6.28 4.35 25.45
N ASP A 115 -6.05 3.73 26.61
CA ASP A 115 -7.06 3.56 27.65
C ASP A 115 -7.57 4.91 28.17
N ALA A 116 -6.69 5.88 28.44
CA ALA A 116 -7.11 7.20 28.92
C ALA A 116 -8.09 7.88 27.94
N GLN A 117 -7.93 7.66 26.64
CA GLN A 117 -8.76 8.25 25.59
C GLN A 117 -10.00 7.42 25.24
N HIS A 118 -9.93 6.09 25.34
CA HIS A 118 -10.93 5.18 24.75
C HIS A 118 -11.49 4.10 25.69
N ARG A 119 -11.04 4.02 26.95
CA ARG A 119 -11.51 3.03 27.95
C ARG A 119 -13.00 3.12 28.26
N ASN A 120 -13.62 4.29 28.04
CA ASN A 120 -15.06 4.50 28.30
C ASN A 120 -15.96 4.12 27.12
N ILE A 121 -15.41 3.72 25.98
CA ILE A 121 -16.21 3.22 24.86
C ILE A 121 -16.65 1.80 25.24
N ARG A 122 -17.92 1.68 25.64
CA ARG A 122 -18.58 0.38 25.83
C ARG A 122 -18.68 -0.31 24.48
N GLY A 123 -18.49 -1.62 24.45
CA GLY A 123 -18.66 -2.36 23.23
C GLY A 123 -18.02 -3.73 23.19
N VAL A 124 -18.37 -4.48 22.16
CA VAL A 124 -17.76 -5.76 21.82
C VAL A 124 -16.79 -5.52 20.67
N ASP A 125 -15.57 -6.03 20.81
CA ASP A 125 -14.57 -5.97 19.76
C ASP A 125 -14.86 -7.05 18.72
N ARG A 126 -15.06 -6.61 17.48
CA ARG A 126 -15.01 -7.49 16.33
C ARG A 126 -13.58 -7.52 15.80
N ASP A 127 -12.99 -8.70 15.82
CA ASP A 127 -11.60 -8.92 15.42
C ASP A 127 -11.53 -9.22 13.91
N TYR A 128 -10.58 -8.57 13.23
CA TYR A 128 -10.25 -8.79 11.81
C TYR A 128 -8.88 -9.49 11.67
N GLY A 129 -8.42 -10.15 12.74
CA GLY A 129 -7.28 -11.05 12.74
C GLY A 129 -5.92 -10.36 12.88
N MET A 130 -4.91 -11.21 13.09
CA MET A 130 -3.50 -10.88 13.30
C MET A 130 -2.70 -11.12 12.02
N ARG A 131 -2.76 -10.16 11.08
CA ARG A 131 -2.10 -10.35 9.76
C ARG A 131 -1.64 -9.06 9.11
N TRP A 132 -1.89 -7.93 9.75
CA TRP A 132 -1.75 -6.62 9.15
C TRP A 132 -0.34 -6.07 9.34
N GLY A 133 0.03 -5.15 8.46
CA GLY A 133 1.27 -4.38 8.56
C GLY A 133 2.55 -5.14 8.20
N PRO A 134 3.73 -4.50 8.32
CA PRO A 134 4.98 -4.96 7.72
C PRO A 134 5.49 -6.31 8.22
N ARG A 135 5.05 -6.74 9.41
CA ARG A 135 5.43 -8.01 10.03
C ARG A 135 4.28 -9.02 10.07
N SER A 136 3.15 -8.69 9.44
CA SER A 136 1.95 -9.53 9.39
C SER A 136 1.48 -9.99 10.77
N ASN A 137 1.68 -9.16 11.79
CA ASN A 137 1.43 -9.50 13.18
C ASN A 137 0.63 -8.43 13.91
N GLN A 138 0.17 -7.39 13.21
CA GLN A 138 -0.68 -6.38 13.80
C GLN A 138 -2.13 -6.86 13.74
N ARG A 139 -2.90 -6.53 14.78
CA ARG A 139 -4.34 -6.80 14.86
C ARG A 139 -5.13 -5.60 14.41
N ILE A 140 -6.23 -5.80 13.69
CA ILE A 140 -7.24 -4.76 13.50
C ILE A 140 -8.52 -5.17 14.22
N SER A 141 -9.13 -4.23 14.94
CA SER A 141 -10.37 -4.46 15.68
C SER A 141 -11.34 -3.29 15.52
N LEU A 142 -12.63 -3.60 15.42
CA LEU A 142 -13.72 -2.62 15.44
C LEU A 142 -14.54 -2.81 16.70
N ARG A 143 -14.52 -1.81 17.58
CA ARG A 143 -15.35 -1.78 18.78
C ARG A 143 -16.71 -1.14 18.47
N LEU A 144 -17.77 -1.91 18.65
CA LEU A 144 -19.16 -1.47 18.45
C LEU A 144 -19.89 -1.36 19.79
N ASP A 145 -20.58 -0.23 20.03
CA ASP A 145 -21.40 -0.01 21.23
C ASP A 145 -22.76 -0.74 21.12
N GLY A 146 -22.72 -2.06 21.31
CA GLY A 146 -23.87 -2.95 21.21
C GLY A 146 -24.12 -3.50 19.80
N ASP A 147 -24.97 -4.53 19.71
CA ASP A 147 -25.13 -5.35 18.49
C ASP A 147 -25.76 -4.60 17.31
N ALA A 148 -26.57 -3.57 17.59
CA ALA A 148 -27.23 -2.75 16.57
C ALA A 148 -26.36 -1.59 16.07
N ALA A 149 -25.19 -1.35 16.68
CA ALA A 149 -24.32 -0.26 16.28
C ALA A 149 -23.75 -0.52 14.87
N THR A 150 -23.95 0.46 13.98
CA THR A 150 -23.45 0.40 12.60
C THR A 150 -22.13 1.12 12.43
N ASN A 151 -21.67 1.88 13.45
CA ASN A 151 -20.41 2.61 13.44
C ASN A 151 -19.68 2.36 14.76
N GLY A 152 -18.34 2.39 14.73
CA GLY A 152 -17.53 2.11 15.91
C GLY A 152 -16.11 2.65 15.83
N LEU A 153 -15.36 2.42 16.90
CA LEU A 153 -13.92 2.73 16.96
C LEU A 153 -13.15 1.63 16.24
N LEU A 154 -12.48 1.99 15.15
CA LEU A 154 -11.54 1.14 14.44
C LEU A 154 -10.12 1.46 14.91
N TYR A 155 -9.41 0.43 15.38
CA TYR A 155 -8.05 0.59 15.86
C TYR A 155 -7.19 -0.62 15.52
N ALA A 156 -5.87 -0.41 15.52
CA ALA A 156 -4.87 -1.44 15.36
C ALA A 156 -4.10 -1.68 16.66
N TYR A 157 -3.52 -2.86 16.80
CA TYR A 157 -2.63 -3.24 17.89
C TYR A 157 -1.37 -3.91 17.34
N ASP A 158 -0.19 -3.38 17.70
CA ASP A 158 1.11 -3.98 17.39
C ASP A 158 1.64 -4.73 18.64
N PRO A 159 1.74 -6.08 18.60
CA PRO A 159 2.21 -6.86 19.75
C PRO A 159 3.72 -6.72 20.00
N THR A 160 4.52 -6.33 19.00
CA THR A 160 5.97 -6.16 19.13
C THR A 160 6.28 -4.99 20.06
N TRP A 161 5.58 -3.87 19.87
CA TRP A 161 5.79 -2.65 20.67
C TRP A 161 4.75 -2.47 21.78
N GLN A 162 3.69 -3.30 21.77
CA GLN A 162 2.53 -3.18 22.65
C GLN A 162 1.82 -1.84 22.51
N GLU A 163 1.69 -1.36 21.27
CA GLU A 163 1.12 -0.05 20.96
C GLU A 163 -0.20 -0.20 20.22
N TYR A 164 -1.02 0.84 20.32
CA TYR A 164 -2.31 0.95 19.67
C TYR A 164 -2.32 2.14 18.73
N ALA A 165 -3.02 2.00 17.63
CA ALA A 165 -3.23 3.07 16.67
C ALA A 165 -4.73 3.25 16.41
N VAL A 166 -5.24 4.46 16.57
CA VAL A 166 -6.63 4.76 16.22
C VAL A 166 -6.71 5.04 14.73
N LEU A 167 -7.41 4.18 14.01
CA LEU A 167 -7.56 4.28 12.56
C LEU A 167 -8.77 5.13 12.19
N SER A 168 -9.85 5.02 12.97
CA SER A 168 -11.04 5.88 12.84
C SER A 168 -11.88 5.82 14.11
N THR A 169 -12.35 6.97 14.59
CA THR A 169 -13.23 7.06 15.76
C THR A 169 -14.68 6.73 15.47
N SER A 170 -15.07 6.67 14.20
CA SER A 170 -16.43 6.37 13.75
C SER A 170 -16.40 5.74 12.35
N ALA A 171 -15.91 4.50 12.31
CA ALA A 171 -15.86 3.68 11.10
C ALA A 171 -17.20 2.94 10.91
N PRO A 172 -17.82 3.03 9.72
CA PRO A 172 -18.99 2.22 9.40
C PRO A 172 -18.64 0.74 9.31
N ARG A 173 -19.34 -0.11 10.06
CA ARG A 173 -19.17 -1.57 10.07
C ARG A 173 -19.18 -2.15 8.66
N ALA A 174 -20.13 -1.73 7.82
CA ALA A 174 -20.24 -2.21 6.45
C ALA A 174 -19.03 -1.82 5.57
N ALA A 175 -18.40 -0.68 5.83
CA ALA A 175 -17.19 -0.27 5.11
C ALA A 175 -15.99 -1.11 5.54
N VAL A 176 -15.85 -1.37 6.84
CA VAL A 176 -14.78 -2.22 7.39
C VAL A 176 -14.94 -3.67 6.93
N ASP A 177 -16.15 -4.22 6.95
CA ASP A 177 -16.43 -5.58 6.47
C ASP A 177 -16.10 -5.74 4.97
N ARG A 178 -16.42 -4.73 4.15
CA ARG A 178 -16.07 -4.75 2.71
C ARG A 178 -14.58 -4.58 2.47
N ALA A 179 -13.91 -3.67 3.20
CA ALA A 179 -12.47 -3.52 3.13
C ALA A 179 -11.75 -4.79 3.57
N PHE A 180 -12.27 -5.48 4.58
CA PHE A 180 -11.74 -6.75 5.04
C PHE A 180 -11.89 -7.86 4.01
N ALA A 181 -13.07 -8.00 3.40
CA ALA A 181 -13.30 -8.95 2.32
C ALA A 181 -12.41 -8.65 1.10
N HIS A 182 -12.29 -7.37 0.74
CA HIS A 182 -11.37 -6.94 -0.30
C HIS A 182 -9.93 -7.35 0.05
N ALA A 183 -9.46 -7.05 1.25
CA ALA A 183 -8.11 -7.38 1.69
C ALA A 183 -7.87 -8.89 1.77
N THR A 184 -8.86 -9.71 2.17
CA THR A 184 -8.71 -11.18 2.11
C THR A 184 -8.53 -11.70 0.70
N ASP A 185 -9.15 -11.05 -0.28
CA ASP A 185 -9.15 -11.48 -1.66
C ASP A 185 -7.92 -10.99 -2.42
N THR A 186 -7.37 -9.82 -2.06
CA THR A 186 -6.24 -9.20 -2.79
C THR A 186 -4.89 -9.29 -2.09
N ASP A 187 -4.83 -9.00 -0.78
CA ASP A 187 -3.58 -9.03 -0.02
C ASP A 187 -3.81 -9.31 1.46
N ILE A 188 -3.52 -10.55 1.87
CA ILE A 188 -3.66 -10.99 3.27
C ILE A 188 -2.69 -10.29 4.23
N HIS A 189 -1.64 -9.64 3.71
CA HIS A 189 -0.61 -8.93 4.47
C HIS A 189 -0.65 -7.42 4.27
N MET A 190 -1.78 -6.91 3.78
CA MET A 190 -2.01 -5.51 3.49
C MET A 190 -1.51 -4.58 4.61
N PRO A 191 -0.75 -3.52 4.26
CA PRO A 191 -0.40 -2.46 5.20
C PRO A 191 -1.63 -1.82 5.83
N ILE A 192 -1.51 -1.39 7.08
CA ILE A 192 -2.66 -0.83 7.81
C ILE A 192 -3.13 0.47 7.13
N GLU A 193 -2.20 1.26 6.62
CA GLU A 193 -2.43 2.51 5.90
C GLU A 193 -3.31 2.27 4.66
N THR A 194 -2.97 1.25 3.87
CA THR A 194 -3.75 0.82 2.69
C THR A 194 -5.13 0.34 3.09
N PHE A 195 -5.24 -0.44 4.17
CA PHE A 195 -6.52 -0.88 4.70
C PHE A 195 -7.40 0.31 5.12
N VAL A 196 -6.84 1.32 5.78
CA VAL A 196 -7.56 2.55 6.17
C VAL A 196 -8.07 3.30 4.94
N GLN A 197 -7.26 3.40 3.89
CA GLN A 197 -7.69 4.01 2.62
C GLN A 197 -8.87 3.25 1.99
N LEU A 198 -8.84 1.91 1.99
CA LEU A 198 -9.97 1.08 1.50
C LEU A 198 -11.23 1.31 2.31
N VAL A 199 -11.13 1.36 3.64
CA VAL A 199 -12.28 1.68 4.51
C VAL A 199 -12.86 3.06 4.15
N GLY A 200 -12.00 4.05 3.91
CA GLY A 200 -12.40 5.39 3.45
C GLY A 200 -13.16 5.36 2.12
N SER A 201 -12.65 4.62 1.13
CA SER A 201 -13.29 4.47 -0.18
C SER A 201 -14.67 3.80 -0.09
N TYR A 202 -14.79 2.71 0.66
CA TYR A 202 -16.08 2.03 0.84
C TYR A 202 -17.08 2.86 1.63
N ARG A 203 -16.61 3.65 2.61
CA ARG A 203 -17.45 4.62 3.31
C ARG A 203 -18.02 5.65 2.33
N ALA A 204 -17.18 6.26 1.51
CA ALA A 204 -17.62 7.25 0.53
C ALA A 204 -18.65 6.65 -0.45
N ALA A 205 -18.41 5.43 -0.94
CA ALA A 205 -19.34 4.72 -1.81
C ALA A 205 -20.70 4.44 -1.14
N LEU A 206 -20.69 4.03 0.14
CA LEU A 206 -21.92 3.81 0.93
C LEU A 206 -22.69 5.11 1.16
N GLU A 207 -21.98 6.21 1.44
CA GLU A 207 -22.60 7.53 1.62
C GLU A 207 -23.22 8.06 0.32
N CYS A 208 -22.57 7.82 -0.84
CA CYS A 208 -23.09 8.16 -2.15
C CYS A 208 -24.36 7.35 -2.49
N ALA A 209 -24.32 6.03 -2.32
CA ALA A 209 -25.48 5.15 -2.53
C ALA A 209 -26.68 5.50 -1.63
N ARG A 210 -26.44 6.01 -0.41
CA ARG A 210 -27.52 6.45 0.49
C ARG A 210 -28.16 7.77 0.04
N ARG A 211 -27.44 8.61 -0.71
CA ARG A 211 -27.94 9.90 -1.21
C ARG A 211 -28.72 9.76 -2.52
N ASP A 212 -28.52 8.67 -3.27
CA ASP A 212 -29.24 8.37 -4.53
C ASP A 212 -30.24 7.19 -4.42
N PRO A 213 -31.37 7.32 -3.69
CA PRO A 213 -32.45 6.34 -3.75
C PRO A 213 -33.39 6.51 -4.96
N ALA A 214 -33.15 7.47 -5.87
CA ALA A 214 -34.14 7.97 -6.83
C ALA A 214 -33.72 7.94 -8.32
N SER A 215 -33.26 6.79 -8.84
CA SER A 215 -33.13 6.59 -10.30
C SER A 215 -33.69 5.26 -10.84
N VAL A 216 -34.43 4.49 -10.03
CA VAL A 216 -35.04 3.20 -10.45
C VAL A 216 -36.58 3.26 -10.48
N ALA A 217 -37.17 4.46 -10.57
CA ALA A 217 -38.60 4.62 -10.75
C ALA A 217 -38.91 5.50 -11.96
N GLU A 218 -38.65 4.97 -13.17
CA GLU A 218 -39.42 5.26 -14.39
C GLU A 218 -38.80 4.52 -15.59
N VAL A 219 -39.09 3.21 -15.71
CA VAL A 219 -39.38 2.58 -17.01
C VAL A 219 -40.34 1.41 -16.72
N GLN A 220 -41.63 1.71 -16.66
CA GLN A 220 -42.66 0.71 -16.96
C GLN A 220 -43.40 1.21 -18.20
N LEU A 221 -43.24 0.42 -19.27
CA LEU A 221 -44.07 0.41 -20.48
C LEU A 221 -45.50 -0.01 -20.14
#